data_AF-A0A1W9YSK5-F1
#
_entry.id   AF-A0A1W9YSK5-F1
#
_cell.length_a   1.000
_cell.length_b   1.000
_cell.length_c   1.000
_cell.angle_alpha   90.00
_cell.angle_beta   90.00
_cell.angle_gamma   90.00
#
_symmetry.space_group_name_H-M   'P 1'
#
loop_
_entity.id
_entity.type
_entity.pdbx_description
1 polymer ?
#
loop_
_entity_poly.entity_id
_entity_poly.type
_entity_poly.pdbx_seq_one_letter_code
_entity_poly.pdbx_strand_id
1 'polypeptide(L)'
;MSHESIVVSTAQVRLSADQMAVVAAEASSSRAAVADSVSTQGAGWKEKATPGFGKFIDVLEAQAARLRSDLTALGDSLRAAADVYDQQDNEAGGAIDSAVRYE
;
A
#
# COMPACT_ATOMS: atom_id res chain seq x y z
N MET A 1 -6.23 32.27 18.34
CA MET A 1 -5.83 30.86 18.16
C MET A 1 -5.01 30.79 16.89
N SER A 2 -3.72 30.52 16.99
CA SER A 2 -2.88 30.29 15.80
C SER A 2 -3.27 28.93 15.24
N HIS A 3 -3.84 28.89 14.03
CA HIS A 3 -3.91 27.65 13.27
C HIS A 3 -2.47 27.20 13.02
N GLU A 4 -2.08 26.08 13.60
CA GLU A 4 -0.85 25.41 13.20
C GLU A 4 -1.03 25.02 11.73
N SER A 5 -0.26 25.67 10.86
CA SER A 5 -0.27 25.40 9.43
C SER A 5 0.33 24.01 9.20
N ILE A 6 -0.52 23.00 9.06
CA ILE A 6 -0.11 21.67 8.64
C ILE A 6 0.30 21.77 7.16
N VAL A 7 1.60 21.86 6.91
CA VAL A 7 2.15 21.82 5.54
C VAL A 7 2.32 20.36 5.15
N VAL A 8 1.52 19.90 4.18
CA VAL A 8 1.62 18.54 3.65
C VAL A 8 2.49 18.54 2.40
N SER A 9 3.58 17.77 2.41
CA SER A 9 4.36 17.52 1.19
C SER A 9 3.69 16.41 0.37
N THR A 10 2.94 16.78 -0.67
CA THR A 10 2.27 15.81 -1.56
C THR A 10 3.27 14.87 -2.25
N ALA A 11 4.50 15.34 -2.50
CA ALA A 11 5.60 14.51 -2.98
C ALA A 11 6.00 13.39 -1.98
N GLN A 12 6.03 13.69 -0.67
CA GLN A 12 6.31 12.66 0.35
C GLN A 12 5.14 11.67 0.46
N VAL A 13 3.89 12.13 0.35
CA VAL A 13 2.70 11.26 0.36
C VAL A 13 2.73 10.28 -0.83
N ARG A 14 3.07 10.78 -2.03
CA ARG A 14 3.24 9.93 -3.23
C ARG A 14 4.39 8.94 -3.07
N LEU A 15 5.53 9.38 -2.53
CA LEU A 15 6.67 8.50 -2.23
C LEU A 15 6.27 7.37 -1.26
N SER A 16 5.50 7.68 -0.21
CA SER A 16 5.01 6.66 0.72
C SER A 16 4.07 5.67 0.03
N ALA A 17 3.19 6.12 -0.88
CA ALA A 17 2.34 5.24 -1.68
C ALA A 17 3.16 4.27 -2.55
N ASP A 18 4.23 4.77 -3.18
CA ASP A 18 5.10 3.95 -4.02
C ASP A 18 5.91 2.94 -3.19
N GLN A 19 6.38 3.33 -2.01
CA GLN A 19 7.03 2.42 -1.06
C GLN A 19 6.10 1.29 -0.61
N MET A 20 4.80 1.56 -0.41
CA MET A 20 3.83 0.52 -0.07
C MET A 20 3.64 -0.49 -1.19
N ALA A 21 3.68 -0.05 -2.45
CA ALA A 21 3.63 -0.96 -3.60
C ALA A 21 4.87 -1.88 -3.64
N VAL A 22 6.06 -1.35 -3.35
CA VAL A 22 7.29 -2.14 -3.25
C VAL A 22 7.20 -3.18 -2.12
N VAL A 23 6.82 -2.77 -0.91
CA VAL A 23 6.66 -3.67 0.24
C VAL A 23 5.63 -4.76 -0.05
N ALA A 24 4.53 -4.42 -0.72
CA ALA A 24 3.51 -5.40 -1.12
C ALA A 24 4.07 -6.45 -2.09
N ALA A 25 4.87 -6.02 -3.07
CA ALA A 25 5.52 -6.90 -4.03
C ALA A 25 6.54 -7.82 -3.37
N GLU A 26 7.39 -7.28 -2.49
CA GLU A 26 8.40 -8.04 -1.75
C GLU A 26 7.76 -9.07 -0.82
N ALA A 27 6.73 -8.67 -0.06
CA ALA A 27 6.01 -9.57 0.83
C ALA A 27 5.30 -10.70 0.06
N SER A 28 4.73 -10.39 -1.11
CA SER A 28 4.11 -11.39 -1.99
C SER A 28 5.13 -12.38 -2.53
N SER A 29 6.28 -11.88 -3.01
CA SER A 29 7.39 -12.70 -3.52
C SER A 29 7.94 -13.65 -2.46
N SER A 30 8.21 -13.13 -1.25
CA SER A 30 8.71 -13.94 -0.12
C SER A 30 7.74 -15.07 0.25
N ARG A 31 6.43 -14.80 0.27
CA ARG A 31 5.41 -15.81 0.57
C ARG A 31 5.26 -16.85 -0.53
N ALA A 32 5.33 -16.45 -1.80
CA ALA A 32 5.35 -17.39 -2.92
C ALA A 32 6.57 -18.33 -2.84
N ALA A 33 7.75 -17.80 -2.53
CA ALA A 33 8.95 -18.61 -2.33
C ALA A 33 8.82 -19.62 -1.16
N VAL A 34 8.15 -19.23 -0.07
CA VAL A 34 7.83 -20.15 1.03
C VAL A 34 6.86 -21.24 0.58
N ALA A 35 5.78 -20.89 -0.14
CA ALA A 35 4.82 -21.85 -0.66
C ALA A 35 5.49 -22.86 -1.61
N ASP A 36 6.32 -22.39 -2.53
CA ASP A 36 7.10 -23.23 -3.44
C ASP A 36 8.07 -24.15 -2.68
N SER A 37 8.83 -23.60 -1.74
CA SER A 37 9.76 -24.38 -0.90
C SER A 37 9.05 -25.47 -0.09
N VAL A 38 7.86 -25.17 0.44
CA VAL A 38 7.06 -26.14 1.21
C VAL A 38 6.44 -27.18 0.27
N SER A 39 5.91 -26.79 -0.89
CA SER A 39 5.30 -27.72 -1.86
C SER A 39 6.29 -28.74 -2.41
N THR A 40 7.54 -28.34 -2.66
CA THR A 40 8.61 -29.23 -3.15
C THR A 40 9.08 -30.24 -2.10
N GLN A 41 8.76 -30.03 -0.81
CA GLN A 41 9.05 -30.97 0.27
C GLN A 41 7.96 -32.05 0.45
N GLY A 42 6.93 -32.07 -0.39
CA GLY A 42 5.77 -32.98 -0.28
C GLY A 42 6.13 -34.47 -0.21
N ALA A 43 7.24 -34.89 -0.82
CA ALA A 43 7.74 -36.26 -0.74
C ALA A 43 8.22 -36.67 0.68
N GLY A 44 8.57 -35.69 1.53
CA GLY A 44 8.95 -35.92 2.93
C GLY A 44 7.75 -35.95 3.89
N TRP A 45 6.53 -35.70 3.41
CA TRP A 45 5.36 -35.62 4.27
C TRP A 45 4.80 -37.00 4.58
N LYS A 46 4.42 -37.20 5.84
CA LYS A 46 3.62 -38.37 6.21
C LYS A 46 2.26 -38.26 5.53
N GLU A 47 1.79 -39.34 4.94
CA GLU A 47 0.56 -39.43 4.13
C GLU A 47 -0.67 -38.77 4.79
N LYS A 48 -0.83 -38.92 6.12
CA LYS A 48 -1.93 -38.31 6.89
C LYS A 48 -1.79 -36.80 7.11
N ALA A 49 -0.60 -36.23 6.99
CA ALA A 49 -0.30 -34.82 7.23
C ALA A 49 -0.44 -33.96 5.96
N THR A 50 -0.35 -34.57 4.76
CA THR A 50 -0.45 -33.90 3.46
C THR A 50 -1.66 -32.97 3.32
N PRO A 51 -2.88 -33.34 3.76
CA PRO A 51 -4.04 -32.44 3.67
C PRO A 51 -3.93 -31.21 4.57
N GLY A 52 -3.28 -31.33 5.73
CA GLY A 52 -3.07 -30.22 6.66
C GLY A 52 -2.07 -29.20 6.12
N PHE A 53 -1.01 -29.67 5.46
CA PHE A 53 -0.05 -28.79 4.80
C PHE A 53 -0.62 -28.12 3.55
N GLY A 54 -1.45 -28.80 2.76
CA GLY A 54 -2.18 -28.18 1.64
C GLY A 54 -3.00 -26.97 2.12
N LYS A 55 -3.80 -27.16 3.18
CA LYS A 55 -4.55 -26.05 3.81
C LYS A 55 -3.65 -24.92 4.32
N PHE A 56 -2.48 -25.25 4.85
CA PHE A 56 -1.53 -24.24 5.32
C PHE A 56 -1.00 -23.39 4.16
N ILE A 57 -0.65 -24.01 3.02
CA ILE A 57 -0.24 -23.27 1.81
C ILE A 57 -1.39 -22.39 1.31
N ASP A 58 -2.60 -22.93 1.19
CA ASP A 58 -3.77 -22.15 0.75
C ASP A 58 -4.01 -20.90 1.62
N VAL A 59 -3.84 -21.04 2.94
CA VAL A 59 -3.96 -19.93 3.89
C VAL A 59 -2.84 -18.91 3.70
N LEU A 60 -1.60 -19.34 3.45
CA LEU A 60 -0.49 -18.42 3.16
C LEU A 60 -0.72 -17.62 1.88
N GLU A 61 -1.19 -18.29 0.81
CA GLU A 61 -1.52 -17.65 -0.46
C GLU A 61 -2.66 -16.64 -0.31
N ALA A 62 -3.74 -17.01 0.38
CA ALA A 62 -4.87 -16.13 0.65
C ALA A 62 -4.45 -14.90 1.47
N GLN A 63 -3.60 -15.07 2.48
CA GLN A 63 -3.07 -13.96 3.27
C GLN A 63 -2.14 -13.06 2.43
N ALA A 64 -1.34 -13.62 1.52
CA ALA A 64 -0.49 -12.84 0.61
C ALA A 64 -1.33 -11.98 -0.33
N ALA A 65 -2.35 -12.57 -0.94
CA ALA A 65 -3.28 -11.87 -1.83
C ALA A 65 -4.00 -10.72 -1.10
N ARG A 66 -4.46 -10.95 0.13
CA ARG A 66 -5.11 -9.94 0.95
C ARG A 66 -4.16 -8.78 1.30
N LEU A 67 -2.95 -9.08 1.78
CA LEU A 67 -1.96 -8.05 2.11
C LEU A 67 -1.62 -7.17 0.89
N ARG A 68 -1.45 -7.79 -0.28
CA ARG A 68 -1.23 -7.05 -1.53
C ARG A 68 -2.40 -6.12 -1.87
N SER A 69 -3.63 -6.61 -1.71
CA SER A 69 -4.83 -5.81 -1.96
C SER A 69 -4.93 -4.61 -1.01
N ASP A 70 -4.71 -4.85 0.30
CA ASP A 70 -4.83 -3.82 1.33
C ASP A 70 -3.77 -2.72 1.14
N LEU A 71 -2.52 -3.08 0.82
CA LEU A 71 -1.44 -2.13 0.55
C LEU A 71 -1.66 -1.35 -0.76
N THR A 72 -2.26 -1.98 -1.78
CA THR A 72 -2.63 -1.28 -3.02
C THR A 72 -3.69 -0.23 -2.74
N ALA A 73 -4.76 -0.60 -2.03
CA ALA A 73 -5.84 0.32 -1.67
C ALA A 73 -5.35 1.49 -0.80
N LEU A 74 -4.40 1.24 0.09
CA LEU A 74 -3.78 2.29 0.90
C LEU A 74 -2.92 3.23 0.04
N GLY A 75 -2.13 2.68 -0.89
CA GLY A 75 -1.38 3.49 -1.87
C GLY A 75 -2.30 4.38 -2.71
N ASP A 76 -3.42 3.84 -3.19
CA ASP A 76 -4.41 4.61 -3.96
C ASP A 76 -5.07 5.70 -3.11
N SER A 77 -5.37 5.41 -1.84
CA SER A 77 -5.91 6.40 -0.90
C SER A 77 -4.91 7.52 -0.63
N LEU A 78 -3.61 7.20 -0.51
CA LEU A 78 -2.55 8.20 -0.34
C LEU A 78 -2.41 9.08 -1.58
N ARG A 79 -2.47 8.51 -2.78
CA ARG A 79 -2.46 9.30 -4.03
C ARG A 79 -3.66 10.24 -4.13
N ALA A 80 -4.86 9.73 -3.85
CA ALA A 80 -6.07 10.54 -3.82
C ALA A 80 -5.97 11.68 -2.79
N ALA A 81 -5.40 11.42 -1.61
CA ALA A 81 -5.17 12.47 -0.61
C ALA A 81 -4.18 13.52 -1.10
N ALA A 82 -3.09 13.11 -1.75
CA ALA A 82 -2.12 14.04 -2.35
C ALA A 82 -2.76 14.95 -3.41
N ASP A 83 -3.64 14.40 -4.25
CA ASP A 83 -4.35 15.18 -5.26
C ASP A 83 -5.31 16.21 -4.64
N VAL A 84 -5.97 15.85 -3.54
CA VAL A 84 -6.83 16.80 -2.78
C VAL A 84 -6.01 17.94 -2.19
N TYR A 85 -4.83 17.64 -1.61
CA TYR A 85 -3.96 18.69 -1.07
C TYR A 85 -3.40 19.61 -2.16
N ASP A 86 -2.94 19.04 -3.29
CA ASP A 86 -2.48 19.84 -4.43
C ASP A 86 -3.62 20.75 -4.95
N GLN A 87 -4.86 20.27 -4.96
CA GLN A 87 -6.01 21.08 -5.38
C GLN A 87 -6.33 22.21 -4.39
N GLN A 88 -6.31 21.93 -3.09
CA GLN A 88 -6.52 22.94 -2.05
C GLN A 88 -5.47 24.05 -2.10
N ASP A 89 -4.20 23.69 -2.29
CA ASP A 89 -3.11 24.66 -2.41
C ASP A 89 -3.29 25.56 -3.66
N ASN A 90 -3.70 24.98 -4.79
CA ASN A 90 -3.98 25.74 -6.01
C ASN A 90 -5.18 26.70 -5.84
N GLU A 91 -6.27 26.24 -5.22
CA GLU A 91 -7.47 27.07 -4.98
C GLU A 91 -7.18 28.20 -3.99
N ALA A 92 -6.43 27.93 -2.92
CA ALA A 92 -6.00 28.94 -1.96
C ALA A 92 -5.04 29.97 -2.60
N GLY A 93 -4.08 29.52 -3.41
CA GLY A 93 -3.18 30.39 -4.16
C GLY A 93 -3.91 31.29 -5.16
N GLY A 94 -4.90 30.74 -5.88
CA GLY A 94 -5.75 31.50 -6.80
C GLY A 94 -6.62 32.55 -6.09
N ALA A 95 -7.17 32.23 -4.92
CA ALA A 95 -7.93 33.18 -4.11
C ALA A 95 -7.05 34.35 -3.65
N ILE A 96 -5.81 34.09 -3.23
CA ILE A 96 -4.84 35.14 -2.82
C ILE A 96 -4.47 36.03 -4.02
N ASP A 97 -4.14 35.45 -5.18
CA ASP A 97 -3.77 36.23 -6.38
C ASP A 97 -4.95 37.09 -6.89
N SER A 98 -6.18 36.60 -6.73
CA SER A 98 -7.40 37.37 -7.06
C SER A 98 -7.67 38.52 -6.08
N ALA A 99 -7.38 38.34 -4.79
CA ALA A 99 -7.53 39.38 -3.78
C ALA A 99 -6.49 40.51 -3.97
N VAL A 100 -5.24 40.17 -4.27
CA VAL A 100 -4.15 41.14 -4.52
C VAL A 100 -4.37 41.95 -5.80
N ARG A 101 -5.06 41.41 -6.82
CA ARG A 101 -5.39 42.16 -8.05
C ARG A 101 -6.48 43.22 -7.89
N TYR A 102 -7.25 43.18 -6.81
CA TYR A 102 -8.37 44.09 -6.56
C TYR A 102 -8.10 45.11 -5.44
N GLU A 103 -6.89 45.14 -4.88
CA GLU A 103 -6.35 46.23 -4.05
C GLU A 103 -5.47 47.18 -4.89
#